data_AF-A0A1W6ZL33-F1
#
_entry.id   AF-A0A1W6ZL33-F1
#
_cell.length_a   1.000
_cell.length_b   1.000
_cell.length_c   1.000
_cell.angle_alpha   90.00
_cell.angle_beta   90.00
_cell.angle_gamma   90.00
#
_symmetry.space_group_name_H-M   'P 1'
#
loop_
_entity.id
_entity.type
_entity.pdbx_description
1 polymer ?
#
loop_
_entity_poly.entity_id
_entity_poly.type
_entity_poly.pdbx_seq_one_letter_code
_entity_poly.pdbx_strand_id
1 'polypeptide(L)'
;MASSSDIEKKARLSVYLDRDLMRSLADYAARRNQSRSLVAEAAVASFLSPDADERREAAIAKRLDSIDRRMQRLERDVGIAIEMTAVFIRFWLSSTPQLPDAVQAAARAKSGERYDNFLDALGRRLAKGPKLRQEIGEEGPSLATSSDGR
;
A
#
# COMPACT_ATOMS: atom_id res chain seq x y z
N MET A 1 -11.87 -60.56 -31.26
CA MET A 1 -12.87 -59.75 -31.99
C MET A 1 -12.76 -58.33 -31.48
N ALA A 2 -12.36 -57.40 -32.33
CA ALA A 2 -12.23 -55.98 -32.03
C ALA A 2 -13.56 -55.26 -32.30
N SER A 3 -13.95 -54.35 -31.41
CA SER A 3 -14.62 -53.05 -31.66
C SER A 3 -15.07 -52.54 -30.28
N SER A 4 -14.88 -51.30 -29.85
CA SER A 4 -14.34 -50.10 -30.46
C SER A 4 -13.90 -49.21 -29.30
N SER A 5 -12.69 -48.65 -29.34
CA SER A 5 -12.36 -47.52 -28.48
C SER A 5 -13.20 -46.34 -28.95
N ASP A 6 -14.19 -45.91 -28.17
CA ASP A 6 -14.81 -44.60 -28.36
C ASP A 6 -13.71 -43.55 -28.15
N ILE A 7 -13.09 -43.15 -29.26
CA ILE A 7 -12.27 -41.94 -29.33
C ILE A 7 -13.21 -40.82 -28.90
N GLU A 8 -12.93 -40.15 -27.78
CA GLU A 8 -13.65 -38.97 -27.31
C GLU A 8 -13.80 -37.96 -28.46
N LYS A 9 -14.98 -37.92 -29.08
CA LYS A 9 -15.29 -36.99 -30.16
C LYS A 9 -15.76 -35.68 -29.55
N LYS A 10 -15.05 -34.58 -29.88
CA LYS A 10 -15.46 -33.22 -29.49
C LYS A 10 -16.90 -32.94 -29.96
N ALA A 11 -17.74 -32.47 -29.04
CA ALA A 11 -19.11 -32.08 -29.37
C ALA A 11 -19.12 -30.81 -30.24
N ARG A 12 -19.92 -30.80 -31.30
CA ARG A 12 -20.07 -29.61 -32.16
C ARG A 12 -20.92 -28.56 -31.46
N LEU A 13 -20.34 -27.40 -31.18
CA LEU A 13 -21.03 -26.21 -30.70
C LEU A 13 -21.26 -25.22 -31.85
N SER A 14 -22.52 -24.81 -32.07
CA SER A 14 -22.89 -23.78 -33.07
C SER A 14 -23.53 -22.60 -32.35
N VAL A 15 -22.81 -21.48 -32.27
CA VAL A 15 -23.25 -20.26 -31.58
C VAL A 15 -22.96 -19.06 -32.46
N TYR A 16 -23.87 -18.09 -32.46
CA TYR A 16 -23.67 -16.81 -33.13
C TYR A 16 -22.88 -15.89 -32.21
N LEU A 17 -21.81 -15.29 -32.73
CA LEU A 17 -21.05 -14.24 -32.07
C LEU A 17 -21.32 -12.92 -32.76
N ASP A 18 -21.37 -11.85 -31.97
CA ASP A 18 -21.39 -10.50 -32.52
C ASP A 18 -20.19 -10.26 -33.44
N ARG A 19 -20.39 -9.39 -34.44
CA ARG A 19 -19.39 -9.20 -35.51
C ARG A 19 -18.04 -8.73 -34.96
N ASP A 20 -18.07 -7.81 -34.00
CA ASP A 20 -16.87 -7.28 -33.36
C ASP A 20 -16.17 -8.30 -32.47
N LEU A 21 -16.95 -9.17 -31.81
CA LEU A 21 -16.41 -10.27 -31.01
C LEU A 21 -15.74 -11.33 -31.88
N MET A 22 -16.35 -11.69 -33.02
CA MET A 22 -15.76 -12.63 -33.97
C MET A 22 -14.46 -12.09 -34.58
N ARG A 23 -14.41 -10.79 -34.88
CA ARG A 23 -13.18 -10.12 -35.33
C ARG A 23 -12.10 -10.17 -34.25
N SER A 24 -12.44 -9.82 -33.02
CA SER A 24 -11.50 -9.85 -31.88
C SER A 24 -10.94 -11.26 -31.64
N LEU A 25 -11.77 -12.29 -31.73
CA LEU A 25 -11.36 -13.69 -31.63
C LEU A 25 -10.40 -14.08 -32.77
N ALA A 26 -10.72 -13.68 -34.01
CA ALA A 26 -9.87 -13.94 -35.17
C ALA A 26 -8.50 -13.28 -35.04
N ASP A 27 -8.46 -12.01 -34.63
CA ASP A 27 -7.22 -11.26 -34.43
C ASP A 27 -6.38 -11.87 -33.30
N TYR A 28 -7.01 -12.24 -32.18
CA TYR A 28 -6.34 -12.88 -31.05
C TYR A 28 -5.71 -14.23 -31.43
N ALA A 29 -6.46 -15.05 -32.19
CA ALA A 29 -6.00 -16.35 -32.66
C ALA A 29 -4.85 -16.22 -33.68
N ALA A 30 -4.95 -15.27 -34.61
CA ALA A 30 -3.91 -14.98 -35.60
C ALA A 30 -2.59 -14.54 -34.93
N ARG A 31 -2.66 -13.64 -33.94
CA ARG A 31 -1.47 -13.18 -33.18
C ARG A 31 -0.72 -14.31 -32.47
N ARG A 32 -1.39 -15.43 -32.17
CA ARG A 32 -0.80 -16.60 -31.49
C ARG A 32 -0.59 -17.79 -32.42
N ASN A 33 -0.84 -17.65 -33.72
CA ASN A 33 -0.80 -18.75 -34.68
C ASN A 33 -1.63 -19.97 -34.24
N GLN A 34 -2.82 -19.73 -33.66
CA GLN A 34 -3.75 -20.74 -33.17
C GLN A 34 -5.06 -20.71 -33.95
N SER A 35 -5.81 -21.83 -33.95
CA SER A 35 -7.14 -21.85 -34.57
C SER A 35 -8.17 -21.15 -33.70
N ARG A 36 -9.17 -20.51 -34.33
CA ARG A 36 -10.27 -19.82 -33.62
C ARG A 36 -11.03 -20.79 -32.70
N SER A 37 -11.27 -22.01 -33.16
CA SER A 37 -11.96 -23.04 -32.38
C SER A 37 -11.17 -23.46 -31.15
N LEU A 38 -9.84 -23.58 -31.25
CA LEU A 38 -8.98 -23.90 -30.10
C LEU A 38 -9.00 -22.76 -29.06
N VAL A 39 -8.91 -21.51 -29.51
CA VAL A 39 -8.99 -20.35 -28.63
C VAL A 39 -10.37 -20.25 -27.97
N ALA A 40 -11.45 -20.48 -28.73
CA ALA A 40 -12.82 -20.45 -28.21
C ALA A 40 -13.06 -21.56 -27.18
N GLU A 41 -12.60 -22.78 -27.45
CA GLU A 41 -12.68 -23.91 -26.53
C GLU A 41 -11.90 -23.63 -25.24
N ALA A 42 -10.67 -23.13 -25.36
CA ALA A 42 -9.86 -22.75 -24.20
C ALA A 42 -10.49 -21.63 -23.38
N ALA A 43 -11.10 -20.63 -24.04
CA ALA A 43 -11.80 -19.54 -23.36
C ALA A 43 -13.03 -20.05 -22.59
N VAL A 44 -13.85 -20.92 -23.20
CA VAL A 44 -15.02 -21.53 -22.54
C VAL A 44 -14.59 -22.44 -21.39
N ALA A 45 -13.59 -23.28 -21.59
CA ALA A 45 -13.04 -24.13 -20.54
C ALA A 45 -12.47 -23.31 -19.37
N SER A 46 -11.78 -22.20 -19.66
CA SER A 46 -11.28 -21.27 -18.64
C SER A 46 -12.41 -20.56 -17.91
N PHE A 47 -13.49 -20.19 -18.58
CA PHE A 47 -14.64 -19.53 -17.97
C PHE A 47 -15.41 -20.47 -17.04
N LEU A 48 -15.49 -21.75 -17.38
CA LEU A 48 -16.19 -22.77 -16.60
C LEU A 48 -15.31 -23.42 -15.53
N SER A 49 -14.04 -23.03 -15.41
CA SER A 49 -13.10 -23.62 -14.45
C SER A 49 -13.26 -22.96 -13.07
N PRO A 50 -13.57 -23.74 -11.99
CA PRO A 50 -13.59 -23.25 -10.62
C PRO A 50 -12.27 -22.58 -10.20
N ASP A 51 -11.15 -23.10 -10.74
CA ASP A 51 -9.80 -22.65 -10.41
C ASP A 51 -9.53 -21.19 -10.77
N ALA A 52 -10.21 -20.60 -11.76
CA ALA A 52 -9.91 -19.24 -12.20
C ALA A 52 -10.34 -18.21 -11.15
N ASP A 53 -11.55 -18.37 -10.61
CA ASP A 53 -12.10 -17.52 -9.57
C ASP A 53 -11.41 -17.80 -8.23
N GLU A 54 -11.20 -19.08 -7.86
CA GLU A 54 -10.47 -19.46 -6.65
C GLU A 54 -9.04 -18.91 -6.63
N ARG A 55 -8.31 -18.96 -7.77
CA ARG A 55 -6.96 -18.38 -7.86
C ARG A 55 -6.97 -16.87 -7.68
N ARG A 56 -7.98 -16.19 -8.24
CA ARG A 56 -8.12 -14.74 -8.11
C ARG A 56 -8.43 -14.35 -6.66
N GLU A 57 -9.34 -15.05 -6.02
CA GLU A 57 -9.69 -14.85 -4.62
C GLU A 57 -8.49 -15.12 -3.70
N ALA A 58 -7.76 -16.21 -3.92
CA ALA A 58 -6.54 -16.53 -3.17
C ALA A 58 -5.45 -15.46 -3.34
N ALA A 59 -5.28 -14.92 -4.55
CA ALA A 59 -4.32 -13.83 -4.80
C ALA A 59 -4.73 -12.53 -4.07
N ILE A 60 -6.02 -12.23 -4.01
CA ILE A 60 -6.55 -11.08 -3.26
C ILE A 60 -6.33 -11.29 -1.76
N ALA A 61 -6.71 -12.45 -1.21
CA ALA A 61 -6.52 -12.78 0.19
C ALA A 61 -5.04 -12.66 0.60
N LYS A 62 -4.12 -13.25 -0.20
CA LYS A 62 -2.67 -13.14 0.03
C LYS A 62 -2.17 -11.70 0.02
N ARG A 63 -2.72 -10.84 -0.85
CA ARG A 63 -2.36 -9.42 -0.90
C ARG A 63 -2.88 -8.69 0.34
N LEU A 64 -4.09 -8.99 0.79
CA LEU A 64 -4.66 -8.43 2.03
C LEU A 64 -3.82 -8.84 3.25
N ASP A 65 -3.47 -10.11 3.38
CA ASP A 65 -2.59 -10.59 4.45
C ASP A 65 -1.23 -9.89 4.44
N SER A 66 -0.68 -9.63 3.25
CA SER A 66 0.58 -8.91 3.10
C SER A 66 0.47 -7.45 3.57
N ILE A 67 -0.66 -6.80 3.26
CA ILE A 67 -0.97 -5.43 3.71
C ILE A 67 -1.13 -5.41 5.23
N ASP A 68 -1.89 -6.34 5.80
CA ASP A 68 -2.11 -6.43 7.24
C ASP A 68 -0.80 -6.60 8.01
N ARG A 69 0.05 -7.52 7.57
CA ARG A 69 1.41 -7.69 8.15
C ARG A 69 2.27 -6.44 8.03
N ARG A 70 2.14 -5.67 6.94
CA ARG A 70 2.87 -4.40 6.79
C ARG A 70 2.30 -3.34 7.72
N MET A 71 0.99 -3.32 7.93
CA MET A 71 0.32 -2.39 8.84
C MET A 71 0.71 -2.65 10.29
N GLN A 72 0.70 -3.91 10.74
CA GLN A 72 1.17 -4.30 12.08
C GLN A 72 2.64 -3.91 12.33
N ARG A 73 3.51 -4.04 11.31
CA ARG A 73 4.90 -3.57 11.40
C ARG A 73 4.96 -2.05 11.54
N LEU A 74 4.20 -1.33 10.72
CA LEU A 74 4.16 0.12 10.77
C LEU A 74 3.63 0.62 12.11
N GLU A 75 2.57 0.01 12.65
CA GLU A 75 2.04 0.33 13.98
C GLU A 75 3.08 0.15 15.07
N ARG A 76 3.82 -0.97 15.05
CA ARG A 76 4.94 -1.19 15.97
C ARG A 76 6.04 -0.15 15.81
N ASP A 77 6.47 0.12 14.59
CA ASP A 77 7.57 1.06 14.32
C ASP A 77 7.17 2.49 14.71
N VAL A 78 5.91 2.88 14.49
CA VAL A 78 5.33 4.14 14.97
C VAL A 78 5.26 4.19 16.49
N GLY A 79 4.85 3.11 17.15
CA GLY A 79 4.86 3.00 18.61
C GLY A 79 6.26 3.23 19.19
N ILE A 80 7.27 2.55 18.63
CA ILE A 80 8.68 2.73 19.01
C ILE A 80 9.12 4.18 18.81
N ALA A 81 8.77 4.81 17.68
CA ALA A 81 9.12 6.20 17.41
C ALA A 81 8.47 7.18 18.40
N ILE A 82 7.22 6.93 18.81
CA ILE A 82 6.51 7.71 19.83
C ILE A 82 7.20 7.57 21.19
N GLU A 83 7.53 6.33 21.60
CA GLU A 83 8.23 6.07 22.87
C GLU A 83 9.62 6.75 22.88
N MET A 84 10.39 6.58 21.82
CA MET A 84 11.70 7.22 21.66
C MET A 84 11.59 8.75 21.75
N THR A 85 10.59 9.34 21.09
CA THR A 85 10.36 10.79 21.12
C THR A 85 9.98 11.27 22.52
N ALA A 86 9.13 10.54 23.23
CA ALA A 86 8.75 10.87 24.60
C ALA A 86 9.98 10.84 25.54
N VAL A 87 10.82 9.81 25.43
CA VAL A 87 12.08 9.70 26.18
C VAL A 87 13.02 10.85 25.83
N PHE A 88 13.19 11.16 24.54
CA PHE A 88 14.03 12.26 24.08
C PHE A 88 13.58 13.62 24.64
N ILE A 89 12.28 13.93 24.57
CA ILE A 89 11.74 15.19 25.10
C ILE A 89 11.96 15.28 26.62
N ARG A 90 11.71 14.19 27.36
CA ARG A 90 11.93 14.15 28.80
C ARG A 90 13.41 14.33 29.16
N PHE A 91 14.31 13.69 28.42
CA PHE A 91 15.75 13.90 28.55
C PHE A 91 16.09 15.36 28.28
N TRP A 92 15.66 15.93 27.16
CA TRP A 92 15.96 17.31 26.77
C TRP A 92 15.46 18.35 27.79
N LEU A 93 14.24 18.19 28.31
CA LEU A 93 13.66 19.07 29.33
C LEU A 93 14.35 18.96 30.70
N SER A 94 15.03 17.84 30.97
CA SER A 94 15.84 17.66 32.19
C SER A 94 17.31 18.05 32.02
N SER A 95 17.80 18.19 30.78
CA SER A 95 19.24 18.35 30.46
C SER A 95 19.68 19.75 29.96
N THR A 96 18.90 20.82 30.16
CA THR A 96 19.28 22.17 29.66
C THR A 96 19.21 23.25 30.75
N PRO A 97 20.25 24.08 31.03
CA PRO A 97 21.70 24.06 30.72
C PRO A 97 22.58 23.65 31.95
N GLN A 98 23.92 23.64 31.80
CA GLN A 98 24.95 23.35 32.82
C GLN A 98 24.84 24.29 34.05
N LEU A 99 23.85 24.06 34.90
CA LEU A 99 23.71 24.76 36.16
C LEU A 99 24.82 24.30 37.12
N PRO A 100 25.41 25.20 37.93
CA PRO A 100 26.29 24.80 39.03
C PRO A 100 25.66 23.66 39.84
N ASP A 101 26.44 22.69 40.32
CA ASP A 101 25.92 21.49 41.01
C ASP A 101 24.86 21.80 42.07
N ALA A 102 24.99 22.96 42.75
CA ALA A 102 24.05 23.46 43.75
C ALA A 102 22.60 23.67 43.26
N VAL A 103 22.36 23.90 41.96
CA VAL A 103 21.02 24.17 41.39
C VAL A 103 20.51 23.06 40.47
N GLN A 104 21.32 22.04 40.19
CA GLN A 104 20.90 20.90 39.34
C GLN A 104 19.74 20.10 39.97
N ALA A 105 19.74 19.89 41.28
CA ALA A 105 18.68 19.16 41.96
C ALA A 105 17.31 19.85 41.82
N ALA A 106 17.28 21.18 41.95
CA ALA A 106 16.07 21.98 41.77
C ALA A 106 15.59 21.97 40.29
N ALA A 107 16.53 22.01 39.33
CA ALA A 107 16.20 21.91 37.91
C ALA A 107 15.62 20.54 37.52
N ARG A 108 16.18 19.45 38.08
CA ARG A 108 15.65 18.08 37.92
C ARG A 108 14.28 17.92 38.57
N ALA A 109 14.05 18.52 39.74
CA ALA A 109 12.74 18.51 40.38
C ALA A 109 11.66 19.20 39.53
N LYS A 110 12.04 20.23 38.76
CA LYS A 110 11.13 20.99 37.90
C LYS A 110 10.92 20.39 36.51
N SER A 111 11.71 19.37 36.11
CA SER A 111 11.59 18.78 34.77
C SER A 111 10.28 17.99 34.58
N GLY A 112 9.73 17.43 35.65
CA GLY A 112 8.41 16.78 35.63
C GLY A 112 7.31 17.77 35.28
N GLU A 113 7.23 18.88 36.00
CA GLU A 113 6.26 19.96 35.75
C GLU A 113 6.38 20.53 34.32
N ARG A 114 7.61 20.67 33.80
CA ARG A 114 7.83 21.10 32.41
C ARG A 114 7.30 20.10 31.39
N TYR A 115 7.45 18.80 31.67
CA TYR A 115 6.95 17.74 30.80
C TYR A 115 5.43 17.69 30.78
N ASP A 116 4.77 17.82 31.94
CA ASP A 116 3.31 17.83 32.03
C ASP A 116 2.71 19.04 31.29
N ASN A 117 3.31 20.23 31.48
CA ASN A 117 2.93 21.42 30.72
C ASN A 117 3.11 21.25 29.20
N PHE A 118 4.16 20.54 28.77
CA PHE A 118 4.37 20.20 27.37
C PHE A 118 3.25 19.27 26.84
N LEU A 119 2.89 18.22 27.57
CA LEU A 119 1.82 17.31 27.20
C LEU A 119 0.48 18.05 27.07
N ASP A 120 0.17 18.95 27.99
CA ASP A 120 -1.03 19.78 27.95
C ASP A 120 -1.07 20.69 26.71
N ALA A 121 0.06 21.34 26.40
CA ALA A 121 0.18 22.18 25.21
C ALA A 121 0.02 21.37 23.91
N LEU A 122 0.63 20.18 23.84
CA LEU A 122 0.50 19.26 22.73
C LEU A 122 -0.95 18.79 22.55
N GLY A 123 -1.61 18.40 23.65
CA GLY A 123 -3.01 17.97 23.63
C GLY A 123 -3.95 19.07 23.11
N ARG A 124 -3.78 20.32 23.59
CA ARG A 124 -4.55 21.48 23.07
C ARG A 124 -4.33 21.69 21.58
N ARG A 125 -3.09 21.58 21.11
CA ARG A 125 -2.76 21.74 19.68
C ARG A 125 -3.36 20.63 18.83
N LEU A 126 -3.32 19.37 19.26
CA LEU A 126 -3.92 18.26 18.52
C LEU A 126 -5.45 18.37 18.43
N ALA A 127 -6.10 18.89 19.47
CA ALA A 127 -7.55 19.04 19.50
C ALA A 127 -8.07 20.21 18.67
N LYS A 128 -7.34 21.33 18.61
CA LYS A 128 -7.88 22.61 18.08
C LYS A 128 -6.91 23.40 17.19
N GLY A 129 -5.64 23.02 17.11
CA GLY A 129 -4.62 23.71 16.33
C GLY A 129 -4.55 23.24 14.88
N PRO A 130 -3.93 24.02 13.98
CA PRO A 130 -3.65 23.57 12.63
C PRO A 130 -2.72 22.35 12.65
N LYS A 131 -2.85 21.48 11.65
CA LYS A 131 -1.96 20.32 11.54
C LYS A 131 -0.55 20.84 11.26
N LEU A 132 0.46 20.23 11.88
CA LEU A 132 1.87 20.64 11.68
C LEU A 132 2.26 20.76 10.20
N ARG A 133 1.73 19.89 9.33
CA ARG A 133 1.95 19.95 7.87
C ARG A 133 1.45 21.23 7.20
N GLN A 134 0.49 21.94 7.78
CA GLN A 134 -0.04 23.19 7.26
C GLN A 134 0.85 24.39 7.65
N GLU A 135 1.64 24.25 8.71
CA GLU A 135 2.60 25.28 9.15
C GLU A 135 3.94 25.17 8.42
N ILE A 136 4.33 23.94 8.05
CA ILE A 136 5.51 23.67 7.23
C ILE A 136 5.09 23.82 5.76
N GLY A 137 5.07 25.05 5.25
CA GLY A 137 4.76 25.30 3.85
C GLY A 137 5.64 24.45 2.91
N GLU A 138 5.04 23.87 1.87
CA GLU A 138 5.80 23.21 0.81
C GLU A 138 6.53 24.28 -0.02
N GLU A 139 7.67 24.77 0.45
CA GLU A 139 8.63 25.45 -0.42
C GLU A 139 9.36 24.39 -1.25
N GLY A 140 8.73 23.97 -2.35
CA GLY A 140 9.45 23.32 -3.43
C GLY A 140 10.44 24.33 -4.04
N PRO A 141 11.69 23.94 -4.35
CA PRO A 141 12.66 24.86 -4.92
C PRO A 141 12.13 25.38 -6.26
N SER A 142 11.73 26.65 -6.28
CA SER A 142 11.55 27.41 -7.51
C SER A 142 12.93 27.54 -8.14
N LEU A 143 13.31 26.59 -8.99
CA LEU A 143 14.39 26.81 -9.93
C LEU A 143 13.91 27.90 -10.89
N ALA A 144 14.20 29.14 -10.52
CA ALA A 144 14.27 30.24 -11.47
C ALA A 144 15.31 29.83 -12.52
N THR A 145 14.82 29.31 -13.65
CA THR A 145 15.58 29.27 -14.89
C THR A 145 15.84 30.73 -15.28
N SER A 146 16.95 31.29 -14.82
CA SER A 146 17.53 32.46 -15.46
C SER A 146 17.87 32.06 -16.89
N SER A 147 17.03 32.48 -17.82
CA SER A 147 17.33 32.50 -19.24
C SER A 147 18.47 33.50 -19.44
N ASP A 148 19.70 32.99 -19.53
CA ASP A 148 20.81 33.76 -20.06
C ASP A 148 20.63 33.87 -21.57
N GLY A 149 20.52 35.11 -22.04
CA GLY A 149 20.32 35.42 -23.45
C GLY A 149 21.62 35.29 -24.23
N ARG A 150 21.58 34.51 -25.30
CA ARG A 150 22.49 34.61 -26.43
C ARG A 150 21.71 34.46 -27.73
#